data_AF-A0A925AX58-F1
#
_entry.id   AF-A0A925AX58-F1
#
_cell.length_a   1.000
_cell.length_b   1.000
_cell.length_c   1.000
_cell.angle_alpha   90.00
_cell.angle_beta   90.00
_cell.angle_gamma   90.00
#
_symmetry.space_group_name_H-M   'P 1'
#
loop_
_entity.id
_entity.type
_entity.pdbx_description
1 polymer ?
#
loop_
_entity_poly.entity_id
_entity_poly.type
_entity_poly.pdbx_seq_one_letter_code
_entity_poly.pdbx_strand_id
1 'polypeptide(L)'
;MQSSQAGGIPAPLAAPTNDPPPGYTGYKRRLVPIVDARFQWKYTLLIAALGVGVTSVMGGFLYRAHVSNTRVLELADEALRLEVARNDQVFLLYLVLLVVGMAVVLAVWGLVVTHRISGPLYLVARYLGVLGGGQYPDLRPLRKRDELQEFFNTFEEAVNAMKARDHDAMTALDNALAAASQANDSDAAARILADAARKQRDVLARALAI
;
A
#
# COMPACT_ATOMS: atom_id res chain seq x y z
N MET A 1 -32.83 56.93 -45.30
CA MET A 1 -32.97 56.85 -43.83
C MET A 1 -32.52 55.46 -43.41
N GLN A 2 -31.29 55.38 -42.91
CA GLN A 2 -30.62 54.15 -42.48
C GLN A 2 -31.01 53.85 -41.03
N SER A 3 -31.42 52.62 -40.72
CA SER A 3 -31.53 52.11 -39.35
C SER A 3 -30.57 50.94 -39.19
N SER A 4 -29.42 51.25 -38.58
CA SER A 4 -28.34 50.35 -38.22
C SER A 4 -28.76 49.41 -37.08
N GLN A 5 -28.71 48.10 -37.31
CA GLN A 5 -28.77 47.10 -36.23
C GLN A 5 -27.34 46.86 -35.73
N ALA A 6 -27.03 47.36 -34.53
CA ALA A 6 -25.82 47.00 -33.81
C ALA A 6 -26.09 45.76 -32.94
N GLY A 7 -25.40 44.66 -33.26
CA GLY A 7 -25.34 43.47 -32.42
C GLY A 7 -24.61 43.76 -31.11
N GLY A 8 -25.29 43.53 -29.99
CA GLY A 8 -24.70 43.62 -28.65
C GLY A 8 -23.77 42.45 -28.38
N ILE A 9 -22.54 42.73 -27.97
CA ILE A 9 -21.56 41.76 -27.49
C ILE A 9 -22.07 41.21 -26.14
N PRO A 10 -22.21 39.88 -25.95
CA PRO A 10 -22.53 39.33 -24.63
C PRO A 10 -21.38 39.57 -23.66
N ALA A 11 -21.72 39.90 -22.41
CA ALA A 11 -20.77 40.20 -21.34
C ALA A 11 -19.73 39.07 -21.15
N PRO A 12 -18.48 39.39 -20.75
CA PRO A 12 -17.46 38.37 -20.53
C PRO A 12 -17.90 37.42 -19.41
N LEU A 13 -17.82 36.11 -19.64
CA LEU A 13 -17.99 35.12 -18.57
C LEU A 13 -17.00 35.46 -17.44
N ALA A 14 -17.52 35.67 -16.23
CA ALA A 14 -16.71 35.92 -15.05
C ALA A 14 -15.66 34.81 -14.89
N ALA A 15 -14.42 35.21 -14.59
CA ALA A 15 -13.32 34.29 -14.35
C ALA A 15 -13.69 33.31 -13.22
N PRO A 16 -13.29 32.03 -13.31
CA PRO A 16 -13.58 31.05 -12.27
C PRO A 16 -12.96 31.53 -10.95
N THR A 17 -13.82 31.84 -9.98
CA THR A 17 -13.41 32.16 -8.61
C THR A 17 -12.74 30.92 -8.03
N ASN A 18 -11.47 31.04 -7.61
CA ASN A 18 -10.74 29.97 -6.92
C ASN A 18 -11.26 29.72 -5.49
N ASP A 19 -12.41 30.29 -5.13
CA ASP A 19 -12.99 30.13 -3.82
C ASP A 19 -13.69 28.76 -3.73
N PRO A 20 -13.34 27.94 -2.74
CA PRO A 20 -14.04 26.68 -2.51
C PRO A 20 -15.52 26.96 -2.22
N PRO A 21 -16.44 26.14 -2.75
CA PRO A 21 -17.87 26.38 -2.60
C PRO A 21 -18.29 26.41 -1.12
N PRO A 22 -19.26 27.27 -0.75
CA PRO A 22 -19.73 27.38 0.62
C PRO A 22 -20.32 26.04 1.08
N GLY A 23 -19.72 25.45 2.12
CA GLY A 23 -20.05 24.11 2.62
C GLY A 23 -18.91 23.09 2.56
N TYR A 24 -17.72 23.46 2.07
CA TYR A 24 -16.55 22.59 2.11
C TYR A 24 -15.99 22.45 3.54
N THR A 25 -16.58 21.57 4.35
CA THR A 25 -16.00 21.19 5.64
C THR A 25 -14.75 20.35 5.36
N GLY A 26 -13.56 20.93 5.60
CA GLY A 26 -12.31 20.22 5.43
C GLY A 26 -12.33 18.89 6.17
N TYR A 27 -12.34 17.78 5.43
CA TYR A 27 -12.16 16.46 6.02
C TYR A 27 -10.84 16.48 6.78
N LYS A 28 -10.91 16.38 8.12
CA LYS A 28 -9.73 16.15 8.95
C LYS A 28 -9.11 14.84 8.47
N ARG A 29 -8.10 14.93 7.60
CA ARG A 29 -7.31 13.79 7.18
C ARG A 29 -6.76 13.16 8.45
N ARG A 30 -7.32 12.03 8.87
CA ARG A 30 -6.72 11.22 9.94
C ARG A 30 -5.30 10.93 9.51
N LEU A 31 -4.34 11.51 10.23
CA LEU A 31 -2.90 11.39 9.94
C LEU A 31 -2.41 9.94 10.01
N VAL A 32 -3.20 9.05 10.61
CA VAL A 32 -2.91 7.62 10.68
C VAL A 32 -4.19 6.85 10.30
N PRO A 33 -4.33 6.40 9.04
CA PRO A 33 -5.36 5.43 8.71
C PRO A 33 -4.92 4.09 9.32
N ILE A 34 -5.57 3.71 10.42
CA ILE A 34 -5.51 2.33 10.92
C ILE A 34 -6.34 1.51 9.96
N VAL A 35 -5.69 1.00 8.92
CA VAL A 35 -6.35 0.26 7.85
C VAL A 35 -6.69 -1.15 8.31
N ASP A 36 -5.77 -1.79 9.06
CA ASP A 36 -6.00 -3.13 9.62
C ASP A 36 -5.26 -3.33 10.96
N ALA A 37 -5.97 -3.05 12.06
CA ALA A 37 -5.41 -3.16 13.41
C ALA A 37 -5.01 -4.60 13.76
N ARG A 38 -5.67 -5.61 13.19
CA ARG A 38 -5.42 -7.03 13.53
C ARG A 38 -4.10 -7.49 12.95
N PHE A 39 -3.84 -7.16 11.68
CA PHE A 39 -2.56 -7.44 11.03
C PHE A 39 -1.42 -6.73 11.77
N GLN A 40 -1.60 -5.45 12.07
CA GLN A 40 -0.57 -4.64 12.72
C GLN A 40 -0.16 -5.16 14.09
N TRP A 41 -1.12 -5.46 14.97
CA TRP A 41 -0.81 -5.98 16.30
C TRP A 41 -0.24 -7.39 16.27
N LYS A 42 -0.72 -8.26 15.37
CA LYS A 42 -0.22 -9.64 15.25
C LYS A 42 1.29 -9.66 14.95
N TYR A 43 1.74 -8.90 13.96
CA TYR A 43 3.15 -8.91 13.56
C TYR A 43 4.04 -8.03 14.44
N THR A 44 3.53 -6.88 14.91
CA THR A 44 4.30 -6.02 15.86
C THR A 44 4.58 -6.76 17.16
N LEU A 45 3.58 -7.45 17.72
CA LEU A 45 3.75 -8.22 18.95
C LEU A 45 4.66 -9.44 18.73
N LEU A 46 4.58 -10.10 17.57
CA LEU A 46 5.48 -11.20 17.21
C LEU A 46 6.95 -10.75 17.14
N ILE A 47 7.24 -9.64 16.45
CA ILE A 47 8.61 -9.10 16.33
C ILE A 47 9.13 -8.65 17.69
N ALA A 48 8.30 -7.94 18.46
CA ALA A 48 8.67 -7.50 19.81
C ALA A 48 8.95 -8.70 20.73
N ALA A 49 8.09 -9.72 20.73
CA ALA A 49 8.27 -10.93 21.53
C ALA A 49 9.54 -11.69 21.13
N LEU A 50 9.82 -11.82 19.83
CA LEU A 50 11.04 -12.44 19.33
C LEU A 50 12.29 -11.69 19.80
N GLY A 51 12.30 -10.36 19.66
CA GLY A 51 13.43 -9.54 20.07
C GLY A 51 13.65 -9.53 21.58
N VAL A 52 12.58 -9.45 22.37
CA VAL A 52 12.65 -9.62 23.84
C VAL A 52 13.17 -11.01 24.19
N GLY A 53 12.73 -12.07 23.50
CA GLY A 53 13.21 -13.43 23.69
C GLY A 53 14.72 -13.55 23.47
N VAL A 54 15.22 -13.05 22.33
CA VAL A 54 16.66 -13.05 22.01
C VAL A 54 17.44 -12.23 23.05
N THR A 55 16.96 -11.04 23.41
CA THR A 55 17.62 -10.19 24.39
C THR A 55 17.62 -10.81 25.78
N SER A 56 16.56 -11.52 26.16
CA SER A 56 16.46 -12.21 27.46
C SER A 56 17.40 -13.40 27.53
N VAL A 57 17.53 -14.19 26.45
CA VAL A 57 18.50 -15.29 26.37
C VAL A 57 19.93 -14.75 26.48
N MET A 58 20.26 -13.71 25.72
CA MET A 58 21.58 -13.07 25.77
C MET A 58 21.85 -12.45 27.14
N GLY A 59 20.89 -11.73 27.71
CA GLY A 59 20.98 -11.16 29.05
C GLY A 59 21.19 -12.22 30.13
N GLY A 60 20.50 -13.35 30.02
CA GLY A 60 20.71 -14.51 30.90
C GLY A 60 22.13 -15.09 30.78
N PHE A 61 22.67 -15.17 29.56
CA PHE A 61 24.07 -15.58 29.34
C PHE A 61 25.04 -14.57 29.97
N LEU A 62 24.81 -13.27 29.76
CA LEU A 62 25.64 -12.20 30.31
C LEU A 62 25.63 -12.22 31.84
N TYR A 63 24.46 -12.42 32.45
CA TYR A 63 24.32 -12.55 33.90
C TYR A 63 25.05 -13.78 34.44
N ARG A 64 24.94 -14.93 33.77
CA ARG A 64 25.70 -16.14 34.15
C ARG A 64 27.21 -15.93 34.04
N ALA A 65 27.68 -15.28 32.99
CA ALA A 65 29.09 -14.94 32.80
C ALA A 65 29.58 -13.99 33.90
N HIS A 66 28.78 -12.97 34.23
CA HIS A 66 29.09 -12.00 35.28
C HIS A 66 29.21 -12.67 36.65
N VAL A 67 28.21 -13.45 37.08
CA VAL A 67 28.23 -14.18 38.35
C VAL A 67 29.40 -15.18 38.43
N SER A 68 29.77 -15.81 37.31
CA SER A 68 30.90 -16.74 37.26
C SER A 68 32.24 -16.04 37.50
N ASN A 69 32.41 -14.80 37.02
CA ASN A 69 33.59 -13.98 37.32
C ASN A 69 33.62 -13.53 38.78
N THR A 70 32.46 -13.18 39.34
CA THR A 70 32.36 -12.64 40.70
C THR A 70 32.60 -13.71 41.78
N ARG A 71 32.31 -14.99 41.53
CA ARG A 71 32.59 -16.09 42.48
C ARG A 71 34.07 -16.23 42.83
N VAL A 72 34.98 -15.85 41.94
CA VAL A 72 36.43 -15.87 42.21
C VAL A 72 36.82 -14.87 43.30
N LEU A 73 35.97 -13.86 43.56
CA LEU A 73 36.15 -12.84 44.60
C LEU A 73 35.51 -13.20 45.95
N GLU A 74 34.91 -14.40 46.10
CA GLU A 74 34.26 -14.81 47.37
C GLU A 74 35.24 -14.91 48.55
N LEU A 75 36.55 -14.99 48.31
CA LEU A 75 37.58 -14.99 49.37
C LEU A 75 38.04 -13.57 49.79
N ALA A 76 37.47 -12.51 49.22
CA ALA A 76 37.90 -11.14 49.47
C ALA A 76 37.19 -10.47 50.68
N ASP A 77 37.80 -9.38 51.17
CA ASP A 77 37.36 -8.59 52.32
C ASP A 77 35.90 -8.11 52.25
N GLU A 78 35.29 -7.89 53.42
CA GLU A 78 33.89 -7.49 53.58
C GLU A 78 33.56 -6.17 52.86
N ALA A 79 34.49 -5.21 52.85
CA ALA A 79 34.35 -3.97 52.10
C ALA A 79 34.27 -4.19 50.58
N LEU A 80 35.02 -5.17 50.04
CA LEU A 80 34.98 -5.48 48.60
C LEU A 80 33.67 -6.18 48.21
N ARG A 81 33.12 -7.02 49.08
CA ARG A 81 31.82 -7.69 48.85
C ARG A 81 30.65 -6.69 48.76
N LEU A 82 30.64 -5.65 49.60
CA LEU A 82 29.65 -4.57 49.54
C LEU A 82 29.74 -3.77 48.23
N GLU A 83 30.96 -3.49 47.76
CA GLU A 83 31.20 -2.79 46.49
C GLU A 83 30.71 -3.63 45.30
N VAL A 84 31.01 -4.93 45.29
CA VAL A 84 30.54 -5.88 44.27
C VAL A 84 29.01 -5.97 44.26
N ALA A 85 28.37 -6.09 45.43
CA ALA A 85 26.91 -6.16 45.51
C ALA A 85 26.23 -4.90 44.95
N ARG A 86 26.81 -3.72 45.17
CA ARG A 86 26.32 -2.47 44.58
C ARG A 86 26.50 -2.45 43.07
N ASN A 87 27.65 -2.90 42.56
CA ASN A 87 27.89 -3.00 41.12
C ASN A 87 26.97 -4.01 40.45
N ASP A 88 26.63 -5.12 41.12
CA ASP A 88 25.67 -6.12 40.62
C ASP A 88 24.26 -5.53 40.49
N GLN A 89 23.81 -4.72 41.46
CA GLN A 89 22.52 -4.02 41.37
C GLN A 89 22.50 -3.03 40.19
N VAL A 90 23.58 -2.26 40.00
CA VAL A 90 23.71 -1.32 38.89
C VAL A 90 23.75 -2.06 37.54
N PHE A 91 24.47 -3.17 37.46
CA PHE A 91 24.51 -4.03 36.28
C PHE A 91 23.14 -4.59 35.93
N LEU A 92 22.40 -5.13 36.91
CA LEU A 92 21.05 -5.65 36.73
C LEU A 92 20.08 -4.54 36.29
N LEU A 93 20.17 -3.34 36.86
CA LEU A 93 19.37 -2.19 36.44
C LEU A 93 19.62 -1.87 34.96
N TYR A 94 20.89 -1.77 34.53
CA TYR A 94 21.22 -1.53 33.12
C TYR A 94 20.74 -2.65 32.20
N LEU A 95 20.82 -3.91 32.62
CA LEU A 95 20.34 -5.05 31.86
C LEU A 95 18.81 -4.98 31.67
N VAL A 96 18.06 -4.67 32.73
CA VAL A 96 16.61 -4.48 32.65
C VAL A 96 16.26 -3.29 31.75
N LEU A 97 16.93 -2.16 31.92
CA LEU A 97 16.73 -0.98 31.07
C LEU A 97 17.03 -1.28 29.60
N LEU A 98 18.07 -2.06 29.31
CA LEU A 98 18.40 -2.49 27.95
C LEU A 98 17.29 -3.37 27.35
N VAL A 99 16.79 -4.36 28.10
CA VAL A 99 15.71 -5.25 27.63
C VAL A 99 14.43 -4.46 27.36
N VAL A 100 14.03 -3.61 28.31
CA VAL A 100 12.82 -2.77 28.17
C VAL A 100 12.99 -1.77 27.02
N GLY A 101 14.15 -1.11 26.94
CA GLY A 101 14.46 -0.15 25.87
C GLY A 101 14.42 -0.81 24.49
N MET A 102 15.03 -1.99 24.35
CA MET A 102 14.99 -2.77 23.10
C MET A 102 13.57 -3.17 22.73
N ALA A 103 12.76 -3.61 23.69
CA ALA A 103 11.36 -3.96 23.45
C ALA A 103 10.56 -2.76 22.89
N VAL A 104 10.76 -1.57 23.46
CA VAL A 104 10.11 -0.34 22.99
C VAL A 104 10.56 0.03 21.59
N VAL A 105 11.87 0.00 21.31
CA VAL A 105 12.43 0.31 19.99
C VAL A 105 11.86 -0.63 18.92
N LEU A 106 11.84 -1.94 19.21
CA LEU A 106 11.30 -2.93 18.27
C LEU A 106 9.80 -2.80 18.08
N ALA A 107 9.04 -2.48 19.14
CA ALA A 107 7.62 -2.23 19.02
C ALA A 107 7.32 -1.01 18.13
N VAL A 108 8.03 0.10 18.35
CA VAL A 108 7.90 1.32 17.53
C VAL A 108 8.29 1.03 16.08
N TRP A 109 9.43 0.36 15.86
CA TRP A 109 9.90 0.01 14.53
C TRP A 109 8.93 -0.93 13.81
N GLY A 110 8.46 -2.00 14.48
CA GLY A 110 7.48 -2.93 13.94
C GLY A 110 6.16 -2.26 13.58
N LEU A 111 5.72 -1.29 14.39
CA LEU A 111 4.53 -0.48 14.11
C LEU A 111 4.70 0.35 12.83
N VAL A 112 5.86 0.99 12.65
CA VAL A 112 6.19 1.80 11.47
C VAL A 112 6.24 0.94 10.21
N VAL A 113 6.96 -0.19 10.26
CA VAL A 113 7.08 -1.11 9.11
C VAL A 113 5.71 -1.65 8.71
N THR A 114 4.93 -2.10 9.68
CA THR A 114 3.61 -2.67 9.38
C THR A 114 2.68 -1.63 8.75
N HIS A 115 2.72 -0.38 9.22
CA HIS A 115 1.92 0.68 8.61
C HIS A 115 2.27 0.94 7.14
N ARG A 116 3.56 0.91 6.79
CA ARG A 116 4.04 1.09 5.40
C ARG A 116 3.63 -0.04 4.45
N ILE A 117 3.32 -1.22 4.98
CA ILE A 117 2.91 -2.39 4.20
C ILE A 117 1.37 -2.44 4.10
N SER A 118 0.66 -2.28 5.21
CA SER A 118 -0.80 -2.46 5.25
C SER A 118 -1.58 -1.41 4.44
N GLY A 119 -1.07 -0.17 4.36
CA GLY A 119 -1.72 0.91 3.62
C GLY A 119 -1.89 0.58 2.13
N PRO A 120 -0.79 0.33 1.40
CA PRO A 120 -0.87 -0.06 -0.01
C PRO A 120 -1.60 -1.37 -0.25
N LEU A 121 -1.47 -2.35 0.66
CA LEU A 121 -2.13 -3.64 0.51
C LEU A 121 -3.65 -3.51 0.48
N TYR A 122 -4.22 -2.68 1.34
CA TYR A 122 -5.66 -2.39 1.34
C TYR A 122 -6.11 -1.64 0.08
N LEU A 123 -5.28 -0.72 -0.41
CA LEU A 123 -5.57 -0.01 -1.64
C LEU A 123 -5.66 -0.99 -2.83
N VAL A 124 -4.72 -1.92 -2.93
CA VAL A 124 -4.74 -2.97 -3.95
C VAL A 124 -5.94 -3.90 -3.77
N ALA A 125 -6.29 -4.30 -2.54
CA ALA A 125 -7.49 -5.10 -2.28
C ALA A 125 -8.76 -4.39 -2.76
N ARG A 126 -8.88 -3.08 -2.55
CA ARG A 126 -9.98 -2.28 -3.07
C ARG A 126 -9.98 -2.24 -4.60
N TYR A 127 -8.81 -2.04 -5.24
CA TYR A 127 -8.69 -2.06 -6.69
C TYR A 127 -9.09 -3.41 -7.27
N LEU A 128 -8.64 -4.51 -6.68
CA LEU A 128 -9.06 -5.86 -7.05
C LEU A 128 -10.58 -6.05 -6.92
N GLY A 129 -11.22 -5.46 -5.92
CA GLY A 129 -12.69 -5.45 -5.82
C GLY A 129 -13.38 -4.73 -6.98
N VAL A 130 -12.82 -3.61 -7.45
CA VAL A 130 -13.31 -2.87 -8.63
C VAL A 130 -13.11 -3.70 -9.91
N LEU A 131 -11.92 -4.28 -10.08
CA LEU A 131 -11.61 -5.21 -11.19
C LEU A 131 -12.54 -6.41 -11.20
N GLY A 132 -12.79 -7.03 -10.04
CA GLY A 132 -13.72 -8.15 -9.90
C GLY A 132 -15.17 -7.77 -10.23
N GLY A 133 -15.52 -6.49 -10.11
CA GLY A 133 -16.79 -5.93 -10.57
C GLY A 133 -16.86 -5.61 -12.06
N GLY A 134 -15.82 -5.93 -12.85
CA GLY A 134 -15.74 -5.69 -14.29
C GLY A 134 -15.37 -4.25 -14.67
N GLN A 135 -14.85 -3.46 -13.74
CA GLN A 135 -14.45 -2.08 -13.98
C GLN A 135 -12.94 -1.90 -13.78
N TYR A 136 -12.35 -0.96 -14.51
CA TYR A 136 -10.95 -0.60 -14.32
C TYR A 136 -10.80 0.50 -13.25
N PRO A 137 -10.05 0.27 -12.16
CA PRO A 137 -9.81 1.29 -11.16
C PRO A 137 -8.94 2.42 -11.72
N ASP A 138 -9.14 3.63 -11.20
CA ASP A 138 -8.23 4.75 -11.41
C ASP A 138 -7.01 4.58 -10.48
N LEU A 139 -5.89 4.14 -11.08
CA LEU A 139 -4.67 3.85 -10.37
C LEU A 139 -3.95 5.15 -9.99
N ARG A 140 -3.53 5.22 -8.74
CA ARG A 140 -2.73 6.34 -8.21
C ARG A 140 -1.41 5.78 -7.70
N PRO A 141 -0.29 6.48 -7.95
CA PRO A 141 1.01 6.00 -7.51
C PRO A 141 1.06 5.87 -5.98
N LEU A 142 1.76 4.84 -5.51
CA LEU A 142 2.06 4.65 -4.10
C LEU A 142 2.94 5.77 -3.55
N ARG A 143 2.95 5.92 -2.22
CA ARG A 143 3.87 6.86 -1.59
C ARG A 143 5.30 6.33 -1.74
N LYS A 144 6.25 7.22 -2.04
CA LYS A 144 7.68 6.92 -2.24
C LYS A 144 8.37 6.12 -1.11
N ARG A 145 7.77 6.03 0.07
CA ARG A 145 8.33 5.39 1.27
C ARG A 145 7.62 4.08 1.63
N ASP A 146 6.72 3.61 0.79
CA ASP A 146 6.00 2.36 1.04
C ASP A 146 6.84 1.18 0.55
N GLU A 147 6.80 0.08 1.29
CA GLU A 147 7.66 -1.10 0.99
C GLU A 147 7.15 -1.88 -0.23
N LEU A 148 5.87 -1.75 -0.58
CA LEU A 148 5.20 -2.50 -1.67
C LEU A 148 5.26 -1.81 -3.04
N GLN A 149 6.23 -0.91 -3.26
CA GLN A 149 6.34 -0.15 -4.52
C GLN A 149 6.51 -1.06 -5.74
N GLU A 150 7.42 -2.02 -5.68
CA GLU A 150 7.67 -2.94 -6.80
C GLU A 150 6.44 -3.79 -7.12
N PHE A 151 5.83 -4.39 -6.09
CA PHE A 151 4.57 -5.12 -6.22
C PHE A 151 3.47 -4.28 -6.86
N PHE A 152 3.33 -3.01 -6.43
CA PHE A 152 2.32 -2.12 -6.97
C PHE A 152 2.58 -1.75 -8.43
N ASN A 153 3.84 -1.50 -8.81
CA ASN A 153 4.19 -1.20 -10.20
C ASN A 153 3.83 -2.37 -11.12
N THR A 154 4.18 -3.61 -10.73
CA THR A 154 3.79 -4.81 -11.47
C THR A 154 2.27 -4.97 -11.56
N PHE A 155 1.55 -4.69 -10.47
CA PHE A 155 0.10 -4.69 -10.46
C PHE A 155 -0.49 -3.62 -11.41
N GLU A 156 0.07 -2.41 -11.40
CA GLU A 156 -0.35 -1.31 -12.27
C GLU A 156 -0.11 -1.64 -13.74
N GLU A 157 1.05 -2.17 -14.08
CA GLU A 157 1.37 -2.65 -15.44
C GLU A 157 0.36 -3.70 -15.91
N ALA A 158 0.04 -4.68 -15.06
CA ALA A 158 -0.94 -5.72 -15.40
C ALA A 158 -2.35 -5.14 -15.65
N VAL A 159 -2.81 -4.23 -14.78
CA VAL A 159 -4.12 -3.58 -14.94
C VAL A 159 -4.16 -2.72 -16.20
N ASN A 160 -3.10 -1.97 -16.48
CA ASN A 160 -3.00 -1.14 -17.68
C ASN A 160 -2.97 -1.99 -18.96
N ALA A 161 -2.27 -3.13 -18.95
CA ALA A 161 -2.26 -4.06 -20.07
C ALA A 161 -3.65 -4.68 -20.32
N MET A 162 -4.38 -5.06 -19.27
CA MET A 162 -5.77 -5.53 -19.40
C MET A 162 -6.68 -4.43 -19.96
N LYS A 163 -6.57 -3.22 -19.43
CA LYS A 163 -7.35 -2.06 -19.89
C LYS A 163 -7.10 -1.73 -21.36
N ALA A 164 -5.83 -1.75 -21.79
CA ALA A 164 -5.45 -1.54 -23.18
C ALA A 164 -6.02 -2.64 -24.10
N ARG A 165 -5.89 -3.91 -23.72
CA ARG A 165 -6.44 -5.04 -24.47
C ARG A 165 -7.95 -4.93 -24.67
N ASP A 166 -8.69 -4.57 -23.63
CA ASP A 166 -10.14 -4.43 -23.71
C ASP A 166 -10.55 -3.21 -24.54
N HIS A 167 -9.79 -2.11 -24.46
CA HIS A 167 -10.00 -0.93 -25.31
C HIS A 167 -9.75 -1.22 -26.80
N ASP A 168 -8.70 -1.99 -27.11
CA ASP A 168 -8.40 -2.43 -28.48
C ASP A 168 -9.52 -3.33 -29.02
N ALA A 169 -10.06 -4.22 -28.19
CA ALA A 169 -11.19 -5.08 -28.54
C ALA A 169 -12.47 -4.27 -28.81
N MET A 170 -12.77 -3.27 -27.96
CA MET A 170 -13.88 -2.35 -28.19
C MET A 170 -13.73 -1.61 -29.52
N THR A 171 -12.56 -1.04 -29.77
CA THR A 171 -12.26 -0.29 -31.01
C THR A 171 -12.39 -1.18 -32.25
N ALA A 172 -11.95 -2.44 -32.18
CA ALA A 172 -12.10 -3.40 -33.27
C ALA A 172 -13.57 -3.73 -33.57
N LEU A 173 -14.41 -3.85 -32.53
CA LEU A 173 -15.85 -4.07 -32.68
C LEU A 173 -16.55 -2.84 -33.26
N ASP A 174 -16.22 -1.63 -32.79
CA ASP A 174 -16.79 -0.39 -33.32
C ASP A 174 -16.47 -0.22 -34.82
N ASN A 175 -15.24 -0.53 -35.22
CA ASN A 175 -14.84 -0.52 -36.63
C ASN A 175 -15.59 -1.56 -37.47
N ALA A 176 -15.81 -2.76 -36.93
CA ALA A 176 -16.58 -3.80 -37.61
C ALA A 176 -18.06 -3.42 -37.76
N LEU A 177 -18.67 -2.82 -36.73
CA LEU A 177 -20.03 -2.29 -36.77
C LEU A 177 -20.17 -1.18 -37.82
N ALA A 178 -19.22 -0.23 -37.85
CA ALA A 178 -19.20 0.84 -38.83
C ALA A 178 -19.05 0.30 -40.26
N ALA A 179 -18.16 -0.67 -40.49
CA ALA A 179 -17.97 -1.30 -41.79
C ALA A 179 -19.20 -2.09 -42.24
N ALA A 180 -19.84 -2.83 -41.33
CA ALA A 180 -21.07 -3.57 -41.62
C ALA A 180 -22.23 -2.63 -41.97
N SER A 181 -22.32 -1.47 -41.32
CA SER A 181 -23.36 -0.46 -41.63
C SER A 181 -23.22 0.16 -43.02
N GLN A 182 -22.01 0.14 -43.60
CA GLN A 182 -21.70 0.68 -44.93
C GLN A 182 -21.68 -0.40 -46.03
N ALA A 183 -21.98 -1.65 -45.70
CA ALA A 183 -21.94 -2.74 -46.66
C ALA A 183 -23.07 -2.62 -47.70
N ASN A 184 -22.76 -2.99 -48.95
CA ASN A 184 -23.71 -2.91 -50.07
C ASN A 184 -24.88 -3.91 -49.97
N ASP A 185 -24.69 -5.00 -49.23
CA ASP A 185 -25.70 -6.04 -49.01
C ASP A 185 -25.57 -6.68 -47.62
N SER A 186 -26.62 -7.41 -47.25
CA SER A 186 -26.72 -8.09 -45.95
C SER A 186 -25.70 -9.21 -45.77
N ASP A 187 -25.26 -9.85 -46.85
CA ASP A 187 -24.30 -10.97 -46.80
C ASP A 187 -22.89 -10.46 -46.49
N ALA A 188 -22.49 -9.34 -47.08
CA ALA A 188 -21.24 -8.65 -46.80
C ALA A 188 -21.19 -8.14 -45.36
N ALA A 189 -22.28 -7.52 -44.88
CA ALA A 189 -22.40 -7.11 -43.47
C ALA A 189 -22.26 -8.31 -42.52
N ALA A 190 -22.96 -9.42 -42.81
CA ALA A 190 -22.91 -10.63 -41.99
C ALA A 190 -21.50 -11.25 -41.93
N ARG A 191 -20.75 -11.25 -43.05
CA ARG A 191 -19.36 -11.74 -43.08
C ARG A 191 -18.43 -10.89 -42.20
N ILE A 192 -18.53 -9.57 -42.28
CA ILE A 192 -17.72 -8.64 -41.48
C ILE A 192 -17.96 -8.88 -39.98
N LEU A 193 -19.22 -8.97 -39.56
CA LEU A 193 -19.57 -9.21 -38.16
C LEU A 193 -19.15 -10.60 -37.68
N ALA A 194 -19.31 -11.63 -38.51
CA ALA A 194 -18.88 -12.99 -38.19
C ALA A 194 -17.36 -13.08 -38.00
N ASP A 195 -16.58 -12.37 -38.82
CA ASP A 195 -15.12 -12.32 -38.69
C ASP A 195 -14.68 -11.58 -37.43
N ALA A 196 -15.34 -10.46 -37.09
CA ALA A 196 -15.08 -9.76 -35.84
C ALA A 196 -15.39 -10.63 -34.61
N ALA A 197 -16.53 -11.34 -34.62
CA ALA A 197 -16.91 -12.26 -33.54
C ALA A 197 -15.91 -13.42 -33.40
N ARG A 198 -15.43 -14.00 -34.51
CA ARG A 198 -14.39 -15.04 -34.49
C ARG A 198 -13.09 -14.53 -33.86
N LYS A 199 -12.61 -13.35 -34.27
CA LYS A 199 -11.41 -12.74 -33.70
C LYS A 199 -11.55 -12.51 -32.19
N GLN A 200 -12.70 -11.97 -31.76
CA GLN A 200 -12.95 -11.73 -30.33
C GLN A 200 -13.00 -13.03 -29.52
N ARG A 201 -13.64 -14.06 -30.07
CA ARG A 201 -13.65 -15.40 -29.46
C ARG A 201 -12.23 -15.94 -29.29
N ASP A 202 -11.37 -15.80 -30.29
CA ASP A 202 -10.00 -16.32 -30.23
C ASP A 202 -9.11 -15.53 -29.24
N VAL A 203 -9.38 -14.23 -29.05
CA VAL A 203 -8.77 -13.43 -27.97
C VAL A 203 -9.20 -13.94 -26.59
N LEU A 204 -10.49 -14.13 -26.38
CA LEU A 204 -11.03 -14.65 -25.11
C LEU A 204 -10.56 -16.08 -24.84
N ALA A 205 -10.49 -16.93 -25.86
CA ALA A 205 -9.98 -18.28 -25.75
C ALA A 205 -8.52 -18.31 -25.29
N ARG A 206 -7.67 -17.41 -25.81
CA ARG A 206 -6.29 -17.25 -25.33
C ARG A 206 -6.21 -16.78 -23.88
N ALA A 207 -7.13 -15.91 -23.46
CA ALA A 207 -7.17 -15.43 -22.08
C ALA A 207 -7.68 -16.48 -21.08
N LEU A 208 -8.53 -17.40 -21.52
CA LEU A 208 -9.13 -18.47 -20.72
C LEU A 208 -8.37 -19.81 -20.80
N ALA A 209 -7.35 -19.91 -21.65
CA ALA A 209 -6.54 -21.11 -21.77
C ALA A 209 -5.75 -21.32 -20.46
N ILE A 210 -6.26 -22.23 -19.63
CA ILE A 210 -5.56 -22.85 -18.49
C ILE A 210 -4.63 -23.93 -19.02
#